data_AF-A0AA46WYT1-F1
#
_entry.id   AF-A0AA46WYT1-F1
#
_cell.length_a   1.000
_cell.length_b   1.000
_cell.length_c   1.000
_cell.angle_alpha   90.00
_cell.angle_beta   90.00
_cell.angle_gamma   90.00
#
_symmetry.space_group_name_H-M   'P 1'
#
loop_
_entity.id
_entity.type
_entity.pdbx_description
1 polymer ?
#
loop_
_entity_poly.entity_id
_entity_poly.type
_entity_poly.pdbx_seq_one_letter_code
_entity_poly.pdbx_strand_id
1 'polypeptide(L)'
;MSSPFVRLEPAVVAEILRICEVMLDELRESKTLADGLYDVRGFGDFESAKQLAAGYRRKGAGTPQSASERMQQFIDALTQLRDAFATGGEAFLDTESDWARQLATTDPDSGTGNGHQSAQ
;
A
#
# COMPACT_ATOMS: atom_id res chain seq x y z
N MET A 1 -19.52 21.83 -21.56
CA MET A 1 -18.23 22.54 -21.59
C MET A 1 -17.17 21.52 -21.24
N SER A 2 -16.50 20.94 -22.23
CA SER A 2 -15.40 19.99 -22.00
C SER A 2 -14.20 20.76 -21.46
N SER A 3 -13.63 20.31 -20.35
CA SER A 3 -12.41 20.88 -19.77
C SER A 3 -11.29 20.84 -20.83
N PRO A 4 -10.50 21.91 -21.02
CA PRO A 4 -9.37 21.85 -21.93
C PRO A 4 -8.37 20.81 -21.38
N PHE A 5 -8.29 19.68 -22.05
CA PHE A 5 -7.39 18.59 -21.72
C PHE A 5 -5.95 19.12 -21.65
N VAL A 6 -5.37 19.19 -20.45
CA VAL A 6 -3.96 19.52 -20.25
C VAL A 6 -3.16 18.28 -20.56
N ARG A 7 -2.48 18.27 -21.71
CA ARG A 7 -1.54 17.22 -22.06
C ARG A 7 -0.23 17.45 -21.29
N LEU A 8 0.18 16.48 -20.49
CA LEU A 8 1.47 16.52 -19.81
C LEU A 8 2.60 16.53 -20.85
N GLU A 9 3.61 17.37 -20.62
CA GLU A 9 4.80 17.38 -21.45
C GLU A 9 5.56 16.05 -21.32
N PRO A 10 6.20 15.54 -22.39
CA PRO A 10 6.92 14.28 -22.35
C PRO A 10 7.98 14.20 -21.24
N ALA A 11 8.65 15.31 -20.93
CA ALA A 11 9.62 15.39 -19.85
C ALA A 11 8.98 15.20 -18.46
N VAL A 12 7.76 15.70 -18.26
CA VAL A 12 7.01 15.53 -17.02
C VAL A 12 6.57 14.07 -16.86
N VAL A 13 6.09 13.44 -17.94
CA VAL A 13 5.74 12.01 -17.93
C VAL A 13 6.96 11.16 -17.59
N ALA A 14 8.11 11.43 -18.21
CA ALA A 14 9.35 10.71 -17.92
C ALA A 14 9.77 10.83 -16.45
N GLU A 15 9.64 12.01 -15.86
CA GLU A 15 9.97 12.23 -14.44
C GLU A 15 9.00 11.52 -13.50
N ILE A 16 7.69 11.54 -13.79
CA ILE A 16 6.69 10.81 -13.01
C ILE A 16 6.97 9.30 -13.05
N LEU A 17 7.26 8.75 -14.23
CA LEU A 17 7.60 7.33 -14.36
C LEU A 17 8.85 6.98 -13.54
N ARG A 18 9.86 7.85 -13.55
CA ARG A 18 11.08 7.69 -12.74
C ARG A 18 10.76 7.67 -11.24
N ILE A 19 9.90 8.57 -10.78
CA ILE A 19 9.47 8.62 -9.37
C ILE A 19 8.70 7.35 -9.00
N CYS A 20 7.79 6.88 -9.86
CA CYS A 20 7.04 5.66 -9.60
C CYS A 20 7.96 4.45 -9.44
N GLU A 21 9.00 4.31 -10.27
CA GLU A 21 9.96 3.21 -10.15
C GLU A 21 10.72 3.25 -8.82
N VAL A 22 11.22 4.43 -8.40
CA VAL A 22 11.90 4.59 -7.10
C VAL A 22 10.98 4.18 -5.95
N MET A 23 9.75 4.66 -5.96
CA MET A 23 8.77 4.31 -4.92
C MET A 23 8.37 2.84 -4.95
N LEU A 24 8.27 2.21 -6.13
CA LEU A 24 7.99 0.78 -6.25
C LEU A 24 9.12 -0.06 -5.66
N ASP A 25 10.38 0.33 -5.86
CA ASP A 25 11.53 -0.36 -5.28
C ASP A 25 11.53 -0.26 -3.74
N GLU A 26 11.25 0.92 -3.19
CA GLU A 26 11.10 1.11 -1.73
C GLU A 26 9.95 0.27 -1.15
N LEU A 27 8.82 0.20 -1.85
CA LEU A 27 7.68 -0.62 -1.43
C LEU A 27 7.99 -2.12 -1.49
N ARG A 28 8.75 -2.58 -2.50
CA ARG A 28 9.19 -3.98 -2.61
C ARG A 28 10.16 -4.36 -1.49
N GLU A 29 11.08 -3.47 -1.14
CA GLU A 29 11.96 -3.66 0.02
C GLU A 29 11.15 -3.72 1.32
N SER A 30 10.23 -2.78 1.51
CA SER A 30 9.32 -2.74 2.66
C SER A 30 8.45 -4.00 2.76
N LYS A 31 7.97 -4.52 1.63
CA LYS A 31 7.25 -5.80 1.57
C LYS A 31 8.14 -6.95 2.04
N THR A 32 9.41 -6.98 1.62
CA THR A 32 10.35 -8.02 2.04
C THR A 32 10.56 -8.01 3.56
N LEU A 33 10.63 -6.82 4.17
CA LEU A 33 10.67 -6.67 5.62
C LEU A 33 9.36 -7.11 6.28
N ALA A 34 8.21 -6.77 5.70
CA ALA A 34 6.90 -7.17 6.19
C ALA A 34 6.70 -8.69 6.13
N ASP A 35 7.24 -9.36 5.11
CA ASP A 35 7.27 -10.83 5.00
C ASP A 35 8.09 -11.45 6.15
N GLY A 36 9.06 -10.74 6.71
CA GLY A 36 9.77 -11.20 7.91
C GLY A 36 8.90 -11.29 9.17
N LEU A 37 7.78 -10.55 9.25
CA LEU A 37 6.95 -10.51 10.46
C LEU A 37 6.22 -11.83 10.74
N TYR A 38 5.92 -12.63 9.73
CA TYR A 38 5.29 -13.95 9.95
C TYR A 38 6.34 -15.04 10.25
N ASP A 39 7.63 -14.76 10.05
CA ASP A 39 8.71 -15.67 10.41
C ASP A 39 9.03 -15.59 11.91
N VAL A 40 8.34 -16.45 12.66
CA VAL A 40 8.42 -16.51 14.13
C VAL A 40 9.33 -17.63 14.62
N ARG A 41 10.19 -18.15 13.73
CA ARG A 41 11.23 -19.12 14.14
C ARG A 41 12.12 -18.48 15.20
N GLY A 42 12.42 -19.22 16.26
CA GLY A 42 13.29 -18.74 17.35
C GLY A 42 12.57 -18.04 18.51
N PHE A 43 11.24 -17.93 18.49
CA PHE A 43 10.50 -17.36 19.63
C PHE A 43 10.53 -18.27 20.88
N GLY A 44 10.65 -19.58 20.70
CA GLY A 44 10.68 -20.58 21.77
C GLY A 44 9.31 -21.18 22.11
N ASP A 45 9.29 -22.08 23.10
CA ASP A 45 8.14 -22.95 23.39
C ASP A 45 7.33 -22.56 24.63
N PHE A 46 7.72 -21.49 25.34
CA PHE A 46 6.92 -20.94 26.43
C PHE A 46 5.55 -20.46 25.91
N GLU A 47 4.52 -20.54 26.75
CA GLU A 47 3.18 -20.10 26.34
C GLU A 47 3.12 -18.63 25.92
N SER A 48 3.91 -17.76 26.56
CA SER A 48 4.08 -16.36 26.15
C SER A 48 4.70 -16.23 24.76
N ALA A 49 5.70 -17.06 24.43
CA ALA A 49 6.34 -17.08 23.13
C ALA A 49 5.37 -17.54 22.03
N LYS A 50 4.55 -18.57 22.30
CA LYS A 50 3.51 -19.03 21.37
C LYS A 50 2.46 -17.96 21.10
N GLN A 51 2.03 -17.23 22.14
CA GLN A 51 1.08 -16.11 21.98
C GLN A 51 1.68 -14.98 21.15
N LEU A 52 2.95 -14.62 21.40
CA LEU A 52 3.66 -13.62 20.61
C LEU A 52 3.79 -14.06 19.15
N ALA A 53 4.18 -15.31 18.91
CA ALA A 53 4.30 -15.89 17.58
C ALA A 53 2.96 -15.86 16.82
N ALA A 54 1.85 -16.19 17.49
CA ALA A 54 0.52 -16.09 16.91
C ALA A 54 0.14 -14.63 16.56
N GLY A 55 0.51 -13.67 17.41
CA GLY A 55 0.29 -12.25 17.14
C GLY A 55 1.08 -11.74 15.93
N TYR A 56 2.37 -12.08 15.84
CA TYR A 56 3.24 -11.72 14.73
C TYR A 56 2.78 -12.33 13.41
N ARG A 57 2.41 -13.61 13.39
CA ARG A 57 1.83 -14.25 12.20
C ARG A 57 0.60 -13.51 11.68
N ARG A 58 -0.36 -13.19 12.55
CA ARG A 58 -1.58 -12.45 12.14
C ARG A 58 -1.27 -11.06 11.61
N LYS A 59 -0.34 -10.34 12.23
CA LYS A 59 0.06 -9.00 11.79
C LYS A 59 0.87 -9.03 10.50
N GLY A 60 1.69 -10.06 10.30
CA GLY A 60 2.57 -10.21 9.15
C GLY A 60 1.83 -10.61 7.87
N ALA A 61 0.97 -11.64 7.94
CA ALA A 61 0.31 -12.20 6.77
C ALA A 61 -1.07 -12.84 7.08
N GLY A 62 -1.84 -13.11 6.03
CA GLY A 62 -3.05 -13.93 6.04
C GLY A 62 -4.36 -13.15 6.15
N THR A 63 -4.32 -11.82 6.17
CA THR A 63 -5.52 -10.96 6.10
C THR A 63 -5.27 -9.77 5.19
N PRO A 64 -6.31 -9.15 4.60
CA PRO A 64 -6.14 -7.94 3.79
C PRO A 64 -5.47 -6.77 4.53
N GLN A 65 -5.55 -6.76 5.87
CA GLN A 65 -4.98 -5.71 6.72
C GLN A 65 -3.57 -6.05 7.24
N SER A 66 -3.09 -7.27 6.99
CA SER A 66 -1.75 -7.70 7.38
C SER A 66 -0.70 -6.93 6.58
N ALA A 67 0.49 -6.78 7.18
CA ALA A 67 1.52 -5.89 6.65
C ALA A 67 1.97 -6.28 5.24
N SER A 68 2.16 -7.58 4.97
CA SER A 68 2.56 -8.05 3.64
C SER A 68 1.51 -7.74 2.57
N GLU A 69 0.24 -8.00 2.88
CA GLU A 69 -0.89 -7.79 1.98
C GLU A 69 -1.12 -6.30 1.70
N ARG A 70 -0.97 -5.42 2.71
CA ARG A 70 -1.05 -3.97 2.48
C ARG A 70 0.08 -3.45 1.61
N MET A 71 1.31 -3.92 1.83
CA MET A 71 2.44 -3.54 0.97
C MET A 71 2.18 -3.99 -0.48
N GLN A 72 1.62 -5.20 -0.67
CA GLN A 72 1.22 -5.65 -1.99
C GLN A 72 0.14 -4.74 -2.62
N GLN A 73 -0.89 -4.36 -1.86
CA GLN A 73 -1.94 -3.45 -2.33
C GLN A 73 -1.36 -2.09 -2.77
N PHE A 74 -0.41 -1.53 -2.02
CA PHE A 74 0.28 -0.29 -2.42
C PHE A 74 1.13 -0.47 -3.69
N ILE A 75 1.86 -1.59 -3.81
CA ILE A 75 2.61 -1.94 -5.02
C ILE A 75 1.67 -2.01 -6.23
N ASP A 76 0.53 -2.69 -6.08
CA ASP A 76 -0.44 -2.88 -7.16
C ASP A 76 -1.06 -1.55 -7.59
N ALA A 77 -1.43 -0.69 -6.64
CA ALA A 77 -1.99 0.63 -6.92
C ALA A 77 -0.98 1.56 -7.62
N LEU A 78 0.27 1.59 -7.15
CA LEU A 78 1.32 2.42 -7.74
C LEU A 78 1.74 1.90 -9.12
N THR A 79 1.74 0.59 -9.32
CA THR A 79 1.98 -0.04 -10.63
C THR A 79 0.91 0.40 -11.64
N GLN A 80 -0.36 0.36 -11.24
CA GLN A 80 -1.47 0.84 -12.09
C GLN A 80 -1.34 2.33 -12.42
N LEU A 81 -0.95 3.16 -11.45
CA LEU A 81 -0.72 4.59 -11.67
C LEU A 81 0.40 4.82 -12.70
N ARG A 82 1.54 4.15 -12.53
CA ARG A 82 2.66 4.21 -13.47
C ARG A 82 2.24 3.80 -14.87
N ASP A 83 1.52 2.69 -15.00
CA ASP A 83 1.09 2.15 -16.29
C ASP A 83 0.09 3.08 -16.99
N ALA A 84 -0.77 3.77 -16.23
CA ALA A 84 -1.66 4.81 -16.74
C ALA A 84 -0.89 6.03 -17.29
N PHE A 85 0.18 6.46 -16.61
CA PHE A 85 1.07 7.51 -17.14
C PHE A 85 1.85 7.05 -18.38
N ALA A 86 2.31 5.81 -18.42
CA ALA A 86 3.11 5.27 -19.52
C ALA A 86 2.28 5.08 -20.82
N THR A 87 1.00 4.73 -20.70
CA THR A 87 0.10 4.51 -21.83
C THR A 87 -0.33 5.83 -22.53
N GLY A 88 0.03 6.98 -21.96
CA GLY A 88 -0.25 8.30 -22.52
C GLY A 88 -1.53 8.89 -21.94
N GLY A 89 -1.44 10.14 -21.50
CA GLY A 89 -2.41 10.84 -20.63
C GLY A 89 -3.88 10.92 -21.04
N GLU A 90 -4.31 10.34 -22.17
CA GLU A 90 -5.74 10.12 -22.46
C GLU A 90 -6.38 9.11 -21.49
N ALA A 91 -5.65 8.08 -21.05
CA ALA A 91 -6.12 7.13 -20.04
C ALA A 91 -5.98 7.64 -18.60
N PHE A 92 -5.17 8.68 -18.38
CA PHE A 92 -4.88 9.22 -17.05
C PHE A 92 -6.11 9.83 -16.38
N LEU A 93 -7.03 10.40 -17.17
CA LEU A 93 -8.19 11.15 -16.66
C LEU A 93 -9.35 10.26 -16.19
N ASP A 94 -9.56 9.09 -16.82
CA ASP A 94 -10.53 8.10 -16.31
C ASP A 94 -9.98 7.37 -15.07
N THR A 95 -8.65 7.23 -14.98
CA THR A 95 -7.99 6.51 -13.87
C THR A 95 -7.94 7.37 -12.59
N GLU A 96 -8.03 8.70 -12.68
CA GLU A 96 -7.74 9.63 -11.58
C GLU A 96 -8.63 9.44 -10.33
N SER A 97 -9.91 9.12 -10.55
CA SER A 97 -10.88 8.97 -9.46
C SER A 97 -10.75 7.65 -8.70
N ASP A 98 -10.24 6.62 -9.36
CA ASP A 98 -10.20 5.26 -8.82
C ASP A 98 -8.93 5.00 -8.01
N TRP A 99 -7.77 5.51 -8.45
CA TRP A 99 -6.52 5.34 -7.70
C TRP A 99 -6.51 6.13 -6.39
N ALA A 100 -7.02 7.37 -6.38
CA ALA A 100 -7.05 8.21 -5.18
C ALA A 100 -7.94 7.57 -4.09
N ARG A 101 -9.03 6.91 -4.51
CA ARG A 101 -9.90 6.14 -3.63
C ARG A 101 -9.18 4.90 -3.09
N GLN A 102 -8.47 4.17 -3.95
CA GLN A 102 -7.75 2.95 -3.56
C GLN A 102 -6.60 3.24 -2.59
N LEU A 103 -5.87 4.35 -2.80
CA LEU A 103 -4.84 4.82 -1.87
C LEU A 103 -5.47 5.22 -0.52
N ALA A 104 -6.56 5.99 -0.54
CA ALA A 104 -7.26 6.43 0.67
C ALA A 104 -7.85 5.24 1.47
N THR A 105 -8.30 4.18 0.81
CA THR A 105 -8.75 2.96 1.50
C THR A 105 -7.63 2.15 2.14
N THR A 106 -6.39 2.35 1.69
CA THR A 106 -5.22 1.63 2.21
C THR A 106 -4.58 2.38 3.40
N ASP A 107 -4.92 3.67 3.58
CA ASP A 107 -4.49 4.51 4.70
C ASP A 107 -5.21 4.12 6.02
N PRO A 108 -4.48 3.57 7.02
CA PRO A 108 -5.05 3.12 8.30
C PRO A 108 -5.71 4.20 9.17
N ASP A 109 -5.40 5.49 8.99
CA ASP A 109 -5.81 6.54 9.94
C ASP A 109 -7.16 7.20 9.64
N SER A 110 -7.88 6.74 8.63
CA SER A 110 -9.18 7.33 8.24
C SER A 110 -10.39 6.81 9.04
N GLY A 111 -10.20 5.93 10.05
CA GLY A 111 -11.34 5.20 10.63
C GLY A 111 -11.21 4.68 12.07
N THR A 112 -10.47 5.32 12.97
CA THR A 112 -10.58 5.01 14.42
C THR A 112 -10.74 6.26 15.27
N GLY A 113 -11.97 6.80 15.25
CA GLY A 113 -12.50 7.57 16.36
C GLY A 113 -12.47 6.72 17.63
N ASN A 114 -11.68 7.16 18.60
CA ASN A 114 -11.34 6.44 19.82
C ASN A 114 -12.57 6.31 20.74
N GLY A 115 -13.34 5.25 20.56
CA GLY A 115 -14.42 4.86 21.47
C GLY A 115 -13.84 4.09 22.66
N HIS A 116 -13.44 4.80 23.70
CA HIS A 116 -13.25 4.20 25.03
C HIS A 116 -14.28 4.80 26.00
N GLN A 117 -15.50 4.28 25.92
CA GLN A 117 -16.39 4.18 27.06
C GLN A 117 -16.27 2.75 27.58
N SER A 118 -15.80 2.57 28.81
CA SER A 118 -16.48 1.80 29.87
C SER A 118 -15.61 1.68 31.12
N ALA A 119 -16.13 2.27 32.20
CA ALA A 119 -16.22 1.75 33.57
C ALA A 119 -14.95 1.23 34.27
N GLN A 120 -14.51 1.96 35.30
CA GLN A 120 -14.70 1.60 36.72
C GLN A 120 -14.62 2.85 37.61
#